data_AF-V6M2C0-F1
#
_entry.id   AF-V6M2C0-F1
#
_cell.length_a   1.000
_cell.length_b   1.000
_cell.length_c   1.000
_cell.angle_alpha   90.00
_cell.angle_beta   90.00
_cell.angle_gamma   90.00
#
_symmetry.space_group_name_H-M   'P 1'
#
loop_
_entity.id
_entity.type
_entity.pdbx_description
1 polymer ?
#
loop_
_entity_poly.entity_id
_entity_poly.type
_entity_poly.pdbx_seq_one_letter_code
_entity_poly.pdbx_strand_id
1 'polypeptide(L)'
;MINKQCMVSPPGFTGVCENTQDSSFCLTGHACILSPSCSLCQYVSPGYFCNCEGNQFDTCTSCDGNKCAGCFTGYVLVDQVCKVMCKTDDNCLVGEMCGASQSCEPCNGGKSCNCAGMLNCANCNGTKCFACTPEWKLSTANQCDSCAEGFEMVEHTCVPIEEQRNESLFIANIAGMVVAAVAAVGIIAGVSIFYAKRPKKYSFQHSMAK
;
A
#
# COMPACT_ATOMS: atom_id res chain seq x y z
N MET A 1 -33.95 -7.83 -39.64
CA MET A 1 -33.50 -8.36 -40.95
C MET A 1 -32.14 -9.01 -40.71
N ILE A 2 -32.06 -10.34 -40.69
CA ILE A 2 -30.80 -11.06 -40.48
C ILE A 2 -30.12 -11.21 -41.86
N ASN A 3 -28.88 -10.74 -41.97
CA ASN A 3 -28.05 -10.83 -43.17
C ASN A 3 -27.95 -12.31 -43.60
N LYS A 4 -28.63 -12.68 -44.69
CA LYS A 4 -28.65 -14.05 -45.22
C LYS A 4 -27.42 -14.33 -46.08
N GLN A 5 -26.23 -14.26 -45.48
CA GLN A 5 -25.03 -14.79 -46.11
C GLN A 5 -24.87 -16.25 -45.73
N CYS A 6 -24.97 -17.14 -46.72
CA CYS A 6 -24.60 -18.55 -46.53
C CYS A 6 -23.08 -18.62 -46.43
N MET A 7 -22.56 -18.98 -45.26
CA MET A 7 -21.13 -19.26 -45.08
C MET A 7 -20.90 -20.75 -45.36
N VAL A 8 -19.87 -21.07 -46.15
CA VAL A 8 -19.46 -22.45 -46.40
C VAL A 8 -18.80 -22.96 -45.12
N SER A 9 -19.37 -24.01 -44.51
CA SER A 9 -18.78 -24.61 -43.33
C SER A 9 -17.51 -25.40 -43.72
N PRO A 10 -16.42 -25.34 -42.94
CA PRO A 10 -15.26 -26.19 -43.18
C PRO A 10 -15.64 -27.68 -43.07
N PRO A 11 -14.87 -28.60 -43.69
CA PRO A 11 -15.14 -30.03 -43.60
C PRO A 11 -15.21 -30.49 -42.14
N GLY A 12 -16.33 -31.12 -41.74
CA GLY A 12 -16.57 -31.61 -40.37
C GLY A 12 -17.45 -30.71 -39.48
N PHE A 13 -17.79 -29.49 -39.91
CA PHE A 13 -18.69 -28.61 -39.17
C PHE A 13 -20.16 -28.91 -39.47
N THR A 14 -20.89 -29.37 -38.46
CA THR A 14 -22.33 -29.67 -38.53
C THR A 14 -23.20 -28.47 -38.19
N GLY A 15 -22.65 -27.46 -37.50
CA GLY A 15 -23.43 -26.37 -36.91
C GLY A 15 -24.34 -26.84 -35.77
N VAL A 16 -24.17 -28.10 -35.35
CA VAL A 16 -24.93 -28.76 -34.29
C VAL A 16 -23.96 -29.12 -33.16
N CYS A 17 -24.23 -28.60 -31.97
CA CYS A 17 -23.44 -28.92 -30.80
C CYS A 17 -24.12 -29.95 -29.89
N GLU A 18 -23.34 -30.87 -29.34
CA GLU A 18 -23.83 -31.97 -28.49
C GLU A 18 -23.76 -31.64 -27.00
N ASN A 19 -22.86 -30.73 -26.61
CA ASN A 19 -22.63 -30.33 -25.21
C ASN A 19 -22.33 -28.83 -25.14
N THR A 20 -22.90 -28.14 -24.15
CA THR A 20 -22.72 -26.69 -23.94
C THR A 20 -21.31 -26.29 -23.49
N GLN A 21 -20.50 -27.27 -23.05
CA GLN A 21 -19.08 -27.07 -22.74
C GLN A 21 -18.16 -27.28 -23.95
N ASP A 22 -18.70 -27.71 -25.10
CA ASP A 22 -17.93 -27.95 -26.31
C ASP A 22 -18.58 -27.31 -27.53
N SER A 23 -17.95 -26.25 -28.00
CA SER A 23 -18.37 -25.50 -29.17
C SER A 23 -17.53 -25.79 -30.41
N SER A 24 -16.65 -26.80 -30.37
CA SER A 24 -15.78 -27.15 -31.50
C SER A 24 -16.53 -27.39 -32.82
N PHE A 25 -17.78 -27.86 -32.74
CA PHE A 25 -18.66 -28.09 -33.90
C PHE A 25 -19.43 -26.85 -34.38
N CYS A 26 -19.41 -25.75 -33.61
CA CYS A 26 -20.02 -24.49 -33.99
C CYS A 26 -19.11 -23.70 -34.91
N LEU A 27 -19.64 -22.95 -35.89
CA LEU A 27 -18.82 -22.07 -36.73
C LEU A 27 -18.01 -21.07 -35.89
N THR A 28 -16.89 -20.58 -36.45
CA THR A 28 -16.09 -19.52 -35.84
C THR A 28 -16.98 -18.34 -35.41
N GLY A 29 -16.76 -17.81 -34.20
CA GLY A 29 -17.57 -16.76 -33.59
C GLY A 29 -18.91 -17.24 -33.02
N HIS A 30 -19.12 -18.55 -32.87
CA HIS A 30 -20.32 -19.12 -32.23
C HIS A 30 -19.97 -20.04 -31.05
N ALA A 31 -20.90 -20.13 -30.10
CA ALA A 31 -20.83 -20.97 -28.92
C ALA A 31 -22.08 -21.86 -28.80
N CYS A 32 -21.91 -23.03 -28.19
CA CYS A 32 -23.00 -23.91 -27.81
C CYS A 32 -23.60 -23.47 -26.47
N ILE A 33 -24.77 -22.83 -26.51
CA ILE A 33 -25.51 -22.47 -25.28
C ILE A 33 -26.53 -23.56 -24.93
N LEU A 34 -27.14 -24.15 -25.96
CA LEU A 34 -28.19 -25.15 -25.83
C LEU A 34 -28.11 -26.10 -27.02
N SER A 35 -27.92 -27.39 -26.76
CA SER A 35 -27.96 -28.41 -27.81
C SER A 35 -29.35 -28.44 -28.46
N PRO A 36 -29.46 -28.55 -29.81
CA PRO A 36 -28.38 -28.70 -30.79
C PRO A 36 -27.89 -27.39 -31.44
N SER A 37 -28.14 -26.22 -30.85
CA SER A 37 -27.98 -24.92 -31.50
C SER A 37 -26.72 -24.14 -31.09
N CYS A 38 -26.07 -23.55 -32.09
CA CYS A 38 -24.98 -22.60 -31.92
C CYS A 38 -25.50 -21.15 -31.98
N SER A 39 -25.00 -20.30 -31.09
CA SER A 39 -25.36 -18.87 -31.01
C SER A 39 -24.10 -17.99 -31.13
N LEU A 40 -24.25 -16.78 -31.68
CA LEU A 40 -23.14 -15.84 -31.83
C LEU A 40 -22.56 -15.45 -30.47
N CYS A 41 -21.23 -15.49 -30.34
CA CYS A 41 -20.52 -15.24 -29.08
C CYS A 41 -20.80 -13.84 -28.50
N GLN A 42 -21.07 -12.83 -29.34
CA GLN A 42 -21.44 -11.49 -28.88
C GLN A 42 -22.74 -11.43 -28.06
N TYR A 43 -23.58 -12.47 -28.12
CA TYR A 43 -24.87 -12.53 -27.43
C TYR A 43 -24.93 -13.62 -26.34
N VAL A 44 -23.79 -14.25 -26.04
CA VAL A 44 -23.71 -15.27 -24.98
C VAL A 44 -23.17 -14.66 -23.69
N SER A 45 -23.28 -15.38 -22.57
CA SER A 45 -22.67 -14.96 -21.30
C SER A 45 -21.27 -15.56 -21.12
N PRO A 46 -20.41 -14.98 -20.26
CA PRO A 46 -19.17 -15.64 -19.85
C PRO A 46 -19.41 -17.06 -19.33
N GLY A 47 -18.49 -17.98 -19.62
CA GLY A 47 -18.57 -19.39 -19.27
C GLY A 47 -19.06 -20.31 -20.39
N TYR A 48 -19.60 -19.76 -21.48
CA TYR A 48 -19.85 -20.51 -22.71
C TYR A 48 -18.65 -20.35 -23.66
N PHE A 49 -18.14 -21.48 -24.14
CA PHE A 49 -16.93 -21.50 -24.96
C PHE A 49 -17.22 -21.00 -26.38
N CYS A 50 -16.68 -19.86 -26.75
CA CYS A 50 -16.69 -19.38 -28.13
C CYS A 50 -15.68 -20.14 -28.98
N ASN A 51 -16.09 -20.67 -30.14
CA ASN A 51 -15.16 -21.29 -31.07
C ASN A 51 -14.48 -20.24 -31.96
N CYS A 52 -13.15 -20.22 -31.94
CA CYS A 52 -12.29 -19.43 -32.82
C CYS A 52 -11.36 -20.38 -33.58
N GLU A 53 -11.78 -20.83 -34.76
CA GLU A 53 -11.04 -21.77 -35.63
C GLU A 53 -10.52 -23.04 -34.90
N GLY A 54 -11.32 -23.58 -33.98
CA GLY A 54 -11.01 -24.78 -33.19
C GLY A 54 -10.50 -24.50 -31.78
N ASN A 55 -10.02 -23.28 -31.51
CA ASN A 55 -9.69 -22.85 -30.15
C ASN A 55 -10.94 -22.34 -29.44
N GLN A 56 -11.10 -22.70 -28.17
CA GLN A 56 -12.31 -22.42 -27.40
C GLN A 56 -12.03 -21.43 -26.27
N PHE A 57 -12.79 -20.33 -26.23
CA PHE A 57 -12.62 -19.25 -25.25
C PHE A 57 -13.93 -18.90 -24.56
N ASP A 58 -14.00 -19.02 -23.25
CA ASP A 58 -15.20 -18.78 -22.43
C ASP A 58 -15.45 -17.30 -22.07
N THR A 59 -14.53 -16.42 -22.47
CA THR A 59 -14.49 -15.00 -22.13
C THR A 59 -14.53 -14.08 -23.36
N CYS A 60 -14.71 -14.67 -24.55
CA CYS A 60 -14.56 -14.02 -25.84
C CYS A 60 -15.91 -13.71 -26.51
N THR A 61 -16.06 -12.51 -27.06
CA THR A 61 -17.24 -12.06 -27.82
C THR A 61 -17.06 -12.13 -29.33
N SER A 62 -15.81 -12.11 -29.82
CA SER A 62 -15.49 -12.13 -31.25
C SER A 62 -14.09 -12.70 -31.50
N CYS A 63 -13.87 -13.33 -32.65
CA CYS A 63 -12.61 -13.99 -33.00
C CYS A 63 -11.84 -13.23 -34.09
N ASP A 64 -10.51 -13.30 -34.04
CA ASP A 64 -9.57 -12.96 -35.12
C ASP A 64 -8.76 -14.23 -35.44
N GLY A 65 -9.21 -14.96 -36.47
CA GLY A 65 -8.75 -16.31 -36.76
C GLY A 65 -8.94 -17.25 -35.57
N ASN A 66 -7.84 -17.84 -35.11
CA ASN A 66 -7.81 -18.78 -33.99
C ASN A 66 -7.64 -18.11 -32.60
N LYS A 67 -7.77 -16.78 -32.53
CA LYS A 67 -7.59 -16.00 -31.30
C LYS A 67 -8.81 -15.17 -30.97
N CYS A 68 -8.87 -14.67 -29.75
CA CYS A 68 -9.90 -13.73 -29.35
C CYS A 68 -9.59 -12.30 -29.83
N ALA A 69 -10.60 -11.59 -30.32
CA ALA A 69 -10.54 -10.22 -30.80
C ALA A 69 -11.34 -9.23 -29.94
N GLY A 70 -12.28 -9.73 -29.13
CA GLY A 70 -13.10 -8.90 -28.26
C GLY A 70 -13.54 -9.67 -27.03
N CYS A 71 -13.62 -8.98 -25.90
CA CYS A 71 -13.91 -9.58 -24.61
C CYS A 71 -15.27 -9.15 -24.06
N PHE A 72 -15.84 -9.95 -23.16
CA PHE A 72 -17.00 -9.52 -22.39
C PHE A 72 -16.67 -8.33 -21.48
N THR A 73 -17.70 -7.57 -21.09
CA THR A 73 -17.56 -6.54 -20.06
C THR A 73 -16.97 -7.12 -18.78
N GLY A 74 -15.96 -6.46 -18.21
CA GLY A 74 -15.21 -6.97 -17.07
C GLY A 74 -13.95 -7.74 -17.44
N TYR A 75 -13.64 -7.85 -18.74
CA TYR A 75 -12.42 -8.45 -19.26
C TYR A 75 -11.70 -7.47 -20.18
N VAL A 76 -10.38 -7.60 -20.27
CA VAL A 76 -9.51 -6.83 -21.15
C VAL A 76 -8.73 -7.76 -22.08
N LEU A 77 -8.57 -7.34 -23.33
CA LEU A 77 -7.82 -8.11 -24.32
C LEU A 77 -6.32 -7.85 -24.13
N VAL A 78 -5.58 -8.89 -23.71
CA VAL A 78 -4.14 -8.84 -23.50
C VAL A 78 -3.52 -10.03 -24.22
N ASP A 79 -2.60 -9.75 -25.13
CA ASP A 79 -1.96 -10.77 -25.97
C ASP A 79 -2.96 -11.69 -26.70
N GLN A 80 -4.07 -11.10 -27.19
CA GLN A 80 -5.17 -11.78 -27.87
C GLN A 80 -5.92 -12.83 -27.00
N VAL A 81 -5.82 -12.70 -25.67
CA VAL A 81 -6.57 -13.48 -24.68
C VAL A 81 -7.32 -12.52 -23.76
N CYS A 82 -8.57 -12.84 -23.46
CA CYS A 82 -9.35 -12.05 -22.51
C CYS A 82 -8.95 -12.40 -21.08
N LYS A 83 -8.37 -11.44 -20.37
CA LYS A 83 -8.04 -11.55 -18.95
C LYS A 83 -9.05 -10.77 -18.13
N VAL A 84 -9.27 -11.19 -16.87
CA VAL A 84 -10.13 -10.47 -15.94
C VAL A 84 -9.59 -9.04 -15.78
N MET A 85 -10.48 -8.06 -15.89
CA MET A 85 -10.15 -6.65 -15.71
C MET A 85 -9.98 -6.35 -14.22
N CYS A 86 -8.85 -5.77 -13.85
CA CYS A 86 -8.62 -5.22 -12.52
C CYS A 86 -8.89 -3.71 -12.50
N LYS A 87 -9.35 -3.20 -11.35
CA LYS A 87 -9.45 -1.76 -11.07
C LYS A 87 -8.47 -1.32 -9.99
N THR A 88 -8.25 -2.19 -9.02
CA THR A 88 -7.30 -2.02 -7.93
C THR A 88 -6.45 -3.28 -7.79
N ASP A 89 -5.32 -3.18 -7.10
CA ASP A 89 -4.42 -4.33 -6.88
C ASP A 89 -5.14 -5.45 -6.12
N ASP A 90 -6.12 -5.12 -5.25
CA ASP A 90 -6.95 -6.09 -4.52
C ASP A 90 -7.77 -7.04 -5.43
N ASN A 91 -7.96 -6.68 -6.70
CA ASN A 91 -8.62 -7.56 -7.67
C ASN A 91 -7.69 -8.64 -8.24
N CYS A 92 -6.38 -8.51 -8.02
CA CYS A 92 -5.36 -9.41 -8.53
C CYS A 92 -4.94 -10.46 -7.50
N LEU A 93 -4.24 -11.50 -7.95
CA LEU A 93 -3.70 -12.51 -7.03
C LEU A 93 -2.57 -11.94 -6.19
N VAL A 94 -2.21 -12.66 -5.12
CA VAL A 94 -1.09 -12.27 -4.28
C VAL A 94 0.21 -12.29 -5.07
N GLY A 95 0.99 -11.21 -5.04
CA GLY A 95 2.20 -11.03 -5.84
C GLY A 95 1.94 -10.45 -7.23
N GLU A 96 0.70 -10.05 -7.51
CA GLU A 96 0.32 -9.32 -8.71
C GLU A 96 -0.16 -7.90 -8.38
N MET A 97 -0.13 -7.05 -9.40
CA MET A 97 -0.61 -5.67 -9.34
C MET A 97 -1.54 -5.41 -10.53
N CYS A 98 -2.40 -4.41 -10.38
CA CYS A 98 -3.20 -3.96 -11.49
C CYS A 98 -2.37 -3.10 -12.43
N GLY A 99 -2.00 -3.69 -13.57
CA GLY A 99 -1.18 -3.05 -14.59
C GLY A 99 -1.85 -1.87 -15.28
N ALA A 100 -1.09 -1.14 -16.09
CA ALA A 100 -1.63 -0.04 -16.90
C ALA A 100 -2.65 -0.53 -17.94
N SER A 101 -2.55 -1.80 -18.33
CA SER A 101 -3.47 -2.51 -19.22
C SER A 101 -4.82 -2.86 -18.55
N GLN A 102 -5.01 -2.51 -17.28
CA GLN A 102 -6.14 -2.95 -16.44
C GLN A 102 -6.25 -4.48 -16.36
N SER A 103 -5.12 -5.18 -16.49
CA SER A 103 -4.99 -6.61 -16.25
C SER A 103 -4.02 -6.87 -15.11
N CYS A 104 -4.17 -8.03 -14.47
CA CYS A 104 -3.26 -8.44 -13.41
C CYS A 104 -1.93 -8.88 -14.00
N GLU A 105 -0.86 -8.25 -13.51
CA GLU A 105 0.51 -8.46 -13.95
C GLU A 105 1.39 -8.74 -12.72
N PRO A 106 2.48 -9.50 -12.85
CA PRO A 106 3.41 -9.71 -11.74
C PRO A 106 3.95 -8.38 -11.20
N CYS A 107 4.14 -8.30 -9.89
CA CYS A 107 4.68 -7.09 -9.28
C CYS A 107 6.10 -6.80 -9.78
N ASN A 108 6.35 -5.53 -10.12
CA ASN A 108 7.57 -5.10 -10.80
C ASN A 108 8.45 -4.15 -9.96
N GLY A 109 8.18 -4.01 -8.67
CA GLY A 109 8.92 -3.10 -7.77
C GLY A 109 8.53 -1.62 -7.87
N GLY A 110 7.80 -1.19 -8.91
CA GLY A 110 7.57 0.24 -9.20
C GLY A 110 6.23 0.81 -8.72
N LYS A 111 5.28 -0.03 -8.33
CA LYS A 111 3.92 0.35 -7.92
C LYS A 111 3.43 -0.47 -6.73
N SER A 112 2.27 -0.07 -6.21
CA SER A 112 1.47 -0.84 -5.26
C SER A 112 1.18 -2.24 -5.82
N CYS A 113 1.17 -3.23 -4.94
CA CYS A 113 1.15 -4.65 -5.24
C CYS A 113 0.21 -5.34 -4.25
N ASN A 114 -0.55 -6.34 -4.68
CA ASN A 114 -1.35 -7.12 -3.75
C ASN A 114 -0.45 -8.09 -2.99
N CYS A 115 -0.18 -7.77 -1.72
CA CYS A 115 0.64 -8.59 -0.84
C CYS A 115 -0.18 -9.34 0.22
N ALA A 116 -1.49 -9.51 0.02
CA ALA A 116 -2.39 -10.26 0.91
C ALA A 116 -2.21 -9.97 2.40
N GLY A 117 -1.98 -8.70 2.74
CA GLY A 117 -1.84 -8.27 4.13
C GLY A 117 -0.46 -8.52 4.75
N MET A 118 0.59 -8.77 3.97
CA MET A 118 1.96 -8.61 4.48
C MET A 118 2.11 -7.22 5.07
N LEU A 119 2.31 -7.15 6.38
CA LEU A 119 2.39 -5.90 7.12
C LEU A 119 3.54 -5.05 6.58
N ASN A 120 3.24 -3.78 6.32
CA ASN A 120 4.21 -2.76 5.91
C ASN A 120 4.98 -3.10 4.64
N CYS A 121 4.47 -4.03 3.82
CA CYS A 121 5.09 -4.41 2.56
C CYS A 121 4.49 -3.63 1.40
N ALA A 122 5.33 -2.91 0.65
CA ALA A 122 4.95 -2.16 -0.53
C ALA A 122 5.09 -3.00 -1.83
N ASN A 123 5.94 -4.02 -1.84
CA ASN A 123 6.14 -4.88 -3.01
C ASN A 123 6.53 -6.31 -2.64
N CYS A 124 5.95 -7.32 -3.30
CA CYS A 124 6.18 -8.72 -2.97
C CYS A 124 6.02 -9.66 -4.18
N ASN A 125 6.42 -10.93 -4.04
CA ASN A 125 6.06 -12.03 -4.96
C ASN A 125 5.13 -13.06 -4.31
N GLY A 126 4.29 -12.62 -3.38
CA GLY A 126 3.35 -13.46 -2.63
C GLY A 126 3.95 -14.28 -1.48
N THR A 127 5.26 -14.57 -1.49
CA THR A 127 5.94 -15.25 -0.36
C THR A 127 7.02 -14.41 0.31
N LYS A 128 7.55 -13.42 -0.40
CA LYS A 128 8.63 -12.54 0.06
C LYS A 128 8.26 -11.09 -0.21
N CYS A 129 8.59 -10.22 0.74
CA CYS A 129 8.59 -8.78 0.50
C CYS A 129 9.92 -8.35 -0.12
N PHE A 130 9.89 -7.47 -1.11
CA PHE A 130 11.08 -6.87 -1.74
C PHE A 130 11.26 -5.40 -1.38
N ALA A 131 10.19 -4.73 -0.98
CA ALA A 131 10.22 -3.33 -0.58
C ALA A 131 9.17 -3.09 0.50
N CYS A 132 9.56 -2.39 1.56
CA CYS A 132 8.67 -1.99 2.64
C CYS A 132 8.09 -0.59 2.39
N THR A 133 7.06 -0.20 3.14
CA THR A 133 6.62 1.20 3.19
C THR A 133 7.72 2.09 3.80
N PRO A 134 7.72 3.41 3.55
CA PRO A 134 8.87 4.29 3.84
C PRO A 134 9.39 4.24 5.28
N GLU A 135 8.52 3.97 6.26
CA GLU A 135 8.83 3.96 7.69
C GLU A 135 9.49 2.64 8.15
N TRP A 136 9.50 1.62 7.28
CA TRP A 136 9.89 0.25 7.61
C TRP A 136 11.07 -0.22 6.76
N LYS A 137 11.86 -1.11 7.36
CA LYS A 137 13.08 -1.65 6.78
C LYS A 137 12.88 -3.10 6.36
N LEU A 138 13.40 -3.44 5.19
CA LEU A 138 13.44 -4.82 4.71
C LEU A 138 14.49 -5.63 5.48
N SER A 139 14.05 -6.67 6.18
CA SER A 139 14.91 -7.60 6.89
C SER A 139 15.51 -8.66 5.97
N THR A 140 16.53 -9.37 6.44
CA THR A 140 17.16 -10.49 5.70
C THR A 140 16.20 -11.67 5.47
N ALA A 141 15.10 -11.74 6.23
CA ALA A 141 14.03 -12.72 6.05
C ALA A 141 12.99 -12.31 4.99
N ASN A 142 13.17 -11.16 4.31
CA ASN A 142 12.20 -10.58 3.37
C ASN A 142 10.88 -10.15 4.06
N GLN A 143 11.00 -9.60 5.26
CA GLN A 143 9.88 -9.07 6.07
C GLN A 143 10.12 -7.61 6.43
N CYS A 144 9.06 -6.88 6.76
CA CYS A 144 9.08 -5.46 7.12
C CYS A 144 8.73 -5.29 8.60
N ASP A 145 9.65 -5.71 9.47
CA ASP A 145 9.45 -5.88 10.92
C ASP A 145 10.26 -4.90 11.78
N SER A 146 11.12 -4.09 11.16
CA SER A 146 11.98 -3.12 11.83
C SER A 146 11.84 -1.74 11.19
N CYS A 147 12.10 -0.68 11.96
CA CYS A 147 11.97 0.69 11.46
C CYS A 147 13.13 1.06 10.52
N ALA A 148 12.81 1.88 9.51
CA ALA A 148 13.80 2.49 8.63
C ALA A 148 14.69 3.49 9.41
N GLU A 149 15.80 3.89 8.80
CA GLU A 149 16.66 4.92 9.39
C GLU A 149 15.90 6.24 9.56
N GLY A 150 16.08 6.90 10.71
CA GLY A 150 15.33 8.11 11.07
C GLY A 150 13.96 7.86 11.71
N PHE A 151 13.58 6.59 11.91
CA PHE A 151 12.36 6.20 12.62
C PHE A 151 12.68 5.33 13.84
N GLU A 152 11.86 5.43 14.88
CA GLU A 152 11.92 4.60 16.08
C GLU A 152 10.59 3.86 16.32
N MET A 153 10.67 2.70 16.98
CA MET A 153 9.50 1.87 17.26
C MET A 153 8.81 2.35 18.55
N VAL A 154 7.60 2.89 18.42
CA VAL A 154 6.74 3.30 19.54
C VAL A 154 5.40 2.59 19.40
N GLU A 155 5.04 1.80 20.41
CA GLU A 155 3.77 1.04 20.44
C GLU A 155 3.49 0.22 19.15
N HIS A 156 4.52 -0.44 18.59
CA HIS A 156 4.46 -1.23 17.35
C HIS A 156 4.28 -0.41 16.06
N THR A 157 4.45 0.91 16.12
CA THR A 157 4.46 1.79 14.95
C THR A 157 5.83 2.45 14.82
N CYS A 158 6.34 2.58 13.59
CA CYS A 158 7.55 3.34 13.32
C CYS A 158 7.22 4.83 13.18
N VAL A 159 7.69 5.64 14.12
CA VAL A 159 7.48 7.10 14.15
C VAL A 159 8.80 7.82 13.86
N PRO A 160 8.79 8.99 13.21
CA PRO A 160 10.01 9.73 12.95
C PRO A 160 10.68 10.11 14.28
N ILE A 161 11.99 9.92 14.37
CA ILE A 161 12.77 10.38 15.51
C ILE A 161 12.70 11.90 15.49
N GLU A 162 11.98 12.50 16.45
CA GLU A 162 12.09 13.93 16.65
C GLU A 162 13.53 14.19 17.08
N GLU A 163 14.28 14.87 16.20
CA GLU A 163 15.54 15.46 16.59
C GLU A 163 15.19 16.46 17.69
N GLN A 164 15.37 16.03 18.95
CA GLN A 164 15.66 16.95 20.01
C GLN A 164 16.91 17.68 19.54
N ARG A 165 16.69 18.80 18.84
CA ARG A 165 17.44 20.00 19.19
C ARG A 165 17.25 20.09 20.68
N ASN A 166 18.19 19.48 21.40
CA ASN A 166 18.70 20.01 22.65
C ASN A 166 18.71 21.49 22.37
N GLU A 167 17.69 22.21 22.84
CA GLU A 167 17.75 23.65 22.94
C GLU A 167 19.03 23.83 23.73
N SER A 168 20.09 24.18 22.99
CA SER A 168 21.43 24.40 23.51
C SER A 168 21.18 25.32 24.67
N LEU A 169 21.31 24.78 25.88
CA LEU A 169 20.87 25.38 27.11
C LEU A 169 21.45 26.80 27.09
N PHE A 170 20.59 27.78 26.77
CA PHE A 170 21.05 29.07 26.28
C PHE A 170 22.04 29.60 27.32
N ILE A 171 23.27 29.93 26.90
CA ILE A 171 24.35 30.43 27.77
C ILE A 171 23.86 31.60 28.66
N ALA A 172 22.76 32.26 28.27
CA ALA A 172 22.02 33.24 29.05
C ALA A 172 21.51 32.75 30.43
N ASN A 173 21.12 31.49 30.60
CA ASN A 173 20.59 30.98 31.88
C ASN A 173 21.68 30.73 32.94
N ILE A 174 22.91 30.39 32.51
CA ILE A 174 24.03 30.18 33.43
C ILE A 174 24.49 31.52 34.02
N ALA A 175 24.56 32.57 33.20
CA ALA A 175 24.88 33.91 33.67
C ALA A 175 23.84 34.45 34.67
N GLY A 176 22.55 34.21 34.42
CA GLY A 176 21.46 34.61 35.32
C GLY A 176 21.54 33.96 36.71
N MET A 177 21.84 32.65 36.77
CA MET A 177 21.99 31.95 38.06
C MET A 177 23.22 32.42 38.85
N VAL A 178 24.36 32.66 38.17
CA VAL A 178 25.58 33.13 38.85
C VAL A 178 25.37 34.53 39.44
N VAL A 179 24.72 35.44 38.70
CA VAL A 179 24.43 36.79 39.19
C VAL A 179 23.49 36.76 40.40
N ALA A 180 22.45 35.92 40.38
CA ALA A 180 21.53 35.77 41.50
C ALA A 180 22.23 35.23 42.77
N ALA A 181 23.12 34.25 42.62
CA ALA A 181 23.88 33.68 43.73
C ALA A 181 24.84 34.72 44.35
N VAL A 182 25.55 35.50 43.53
CA VAL A 182 26.46 36.55 44.02
C VAL A 182 25.70 37.68 44.72
N ALA A 183 24.54 38.09 44.20
CA ALA A 183 23.69 39.09 44.83
C ALA A 183 23.17 38.63 46.19
N ALA A 184 22.71 37.37 46.31
CA ALA A 184 22.22 36.82 47.57
C ALA A 184 23.32 36.79 48.65
N VAL A 185 24.53 36.33 48.30
CA VAL A 185 25.67 36.31 49.23
C VAL A 185 26.07 37.74 49.64
N GLY A 186 26.08 38.69 48.70
CA GLY A 186 26.38 40.10 48.98
C GLY A 186 25.37 40.74 49.94
N ILE A 187 24.08 40.46 49.78
CA ILE A 187 23.02 40.96 50.67
C ILE A 187 23.20 40.38 52.08
N ILE A 188 23.41 39.07 52.20
CA ILE A 188 23.58 38.41 53.51
C ILE A 188 24.79 38.99 54.24
N ALA A 189 25.95 39.07 53.58
CA ALA A 189 27.16 39.63 54.18
C ALA A 189 27.01 41.11 54.55
N GLY A 190 26.35 41.91 53.69
CA GLY A 190 26.09 43.33 53.95
C GLY A 190 25.21 43.56 55.18
N VAL A 191 24.14 42.77 55.33
CA VAL A 191 23.26 42.84 56.50
C VAL A 191 24.00 42.43 57.78
N SER A 192 24.81 41.36 57.73
CA SER A 192 25.61 40.93 58.88
C SER A 192 26.59 42.01 59.37
N ILE A 193 27.30 42.66 58.44
CA ILE A 193 28.25 43.74 58.78
C ILE A 193 27.52 44.98 59.32
N PHE A 194 26.36 45.32 58.75
CA PHE A 194 25.56 46.45 59.22
C PHE A 194 25.07 46.26 60.66
N TYR A 195 24.62 45.05 61.03
CA TYR A 195 24.25 44.75 62.41
C TYR A 195 25.46 44.71 63.35
N ALA A 196 26.61 44.21 62.90
CA ALA A 196 27.84 44.19 63.70
C ALA A 196 28.42 45.59 63.97
N LYS A 197 28.24 46.55 63.04
CA LYS A 197 28.72 47.94 63.19
C LYS A 197 27.75 48.88 63.90
N ARG A 198 26.55 48.42 64.31
CA ARG A 198 25.70 49.26 65.16
C ARG A 198 26.37 49.45 66.52
N PRO A 199 26.54 50.70 67.01
CA PRO A 199 27.05 50.93 68.36
C PRO A 199 26.07 50.34 69.37
N LYS A 200 26.56 49.45 70.23
CA LYS A 200 25.79 48.93 71.37
C LYS A 200 25.43 50.12 72.27
N LYS A 201 24.15 50.45 72.38
CA LYS A 201 23.69 51.36 73.43
C LYS A 201 23.82 50.61 74.76
N TYR A 202 24.86 50.91 75.52
CA TYR A 202 24.98 50.50 76.92
C TYR A 202 23.95 51.29 77.73
N SER A 203 22.91 50.64 78.22
CA SER A 203 22.10 51.17 79.32
C SER A 203 22.78 50.77 80.63
N PHE A 204 23.54 51.69 81.22
CA PHE A 204 23.97 51.62 82.61
C PHE A 204 22.75 51.92 83.49
N GLN A 205 22.32 50.97 84.33
CA GLN A 205 21.55 51.30 85.54
C GLN A 205 22.37 50.83 86.74
N HIS A 206 22.67 51.78 87.61
CA HIS A 206 23.52 51.64 88.78
C HIS A 206 22.85 50.77 89.85
N SER A 207 23.66 49.88 90.44
CA SER A 207 23.47 49.34 91.78
C SER A 207 23.51 50.48 92.81
N MET A 208 22.56 50.52 93.73
CA MET A 208 22.78 51.05 95.08
C MET A 208 22.20 50.06 96.09
N ALA A 209 23.10 49.38 96.79
CA ALA A 209 22.83 48.72 98.04
C ALA A 209 23.12 49.70 99.18
N LYS A 210 22.15 49.89 100.08
CA LYS A 210 22.37 49.85 101.54
C LYS A 210 21.04 49.57 102.24
#